data_AF-A0A2G0E657-F1
#
_entry.id   AF-A0A2G0E657-F1
#
_cell.length_a   1.000
_cell.length_b   1.000
_cell.length_c   1.000
_cell.angle_alpha   90.00
_cell.angle_beta   90.00
_cell.angle_gamma   90.00
#
_symmetry.space_group_name_H-M   'P 1'
#
loop_
_entity.id
_entity.type
_entity.pdbx_description
1 polymer ?
#
loop_
_entity_poly.entity_id
_entity_poly.type
_entity_poly.pdbx_seq_one_letter_code
_entity_poly.pdbx_strand_id
1 'polypeptide(L)'
;KYIFLTGHAILWTATMTTVFGHFAGLRGIVLILVGGFIGACFAIAMPAVAQPIIRKITGSNDIALGHFCTIGYLFEAGVAKLFGEKGENKKSIEEIKLPTHFEFLQDTYLSVMVVMVPLYIITVLFAGEPFASELSGDQNYIMFA
;
A
#
# COMPACT_ATOMS: atom_id res chain seq x y z
N LYS A 1 14.77 15.70 9.25
CA LYS A 1 14.63 16.24 7.88
C LYS A 1 13.97 15.14 7.07
N TYR A 2 12.89 15.43 6.33
CA TYR A 2 12.18 14.43 5.52
C TYR A 2 12.22 14.87 4.07
N ILE A 3 12.67 13.98 3.20
CA ILE A 3 12.69 14.21 1.76
C ILE A 3 11.95 13.04 1.13
N PHE A 4 10.87 13.34 0.43
CA PHE A 4 10.06 12.33 -0.25
C PHE A 4 10.70 12.05 -1.61
N LEU A 5 11.36 10.90 -1.76
CA LEU A 5 12.13 10.56 -2.96
C LEU A 5 11.37 9.61 -3.92
N THR A 6 10.13 9.22 -3.59
CA THR A 6 9.32 8.33 -4.43
C THR A 6 8.63 9.11 -5.55
N GLY A 7 9.30 9.28 -6.68
CA GLY A 7 8.84 10.11 -7.81
C GLY A 7 7.47 9.73 -8.37
N HIS A 8 7.22 8.43 -8.63
CA HIS A 8 5.92 7.96 -9.15
C HIS A 8 4.76 8.34 -8.22
N ALA A 9 4.94 8.21 -6.91
CA ALA A 9 3.92 8.56 -5.95
C ALA A 9 3.66 10.08 -5.91
N ILE A 10 4.70 10.91 -6.07
CA ILE A 10 4.53 12.37 -6.17
C ILE A 10 3.71 12.74 -7.41
N LEU A 11 3.98 12.11 -8.56
CA LEU A 11 3.20 12.31 -9.80
C LEU A 11 1.74 11.89 -9.64
N TRP A 12 1.48 10.79 -8.94
CA TRP A 12 0.13 10.37 -8.61
C TRP A 12 -0.60 11.41 -7.75
N THR A 13 0.03 11.91 -6.69
CA THR A 13 -0.55 12.94 -5.81
C THR A 13 -0.74 14.27 -6.53
N ALA A 14 0.19 14.65 -7.42
CA ALA A 14 0.04 15.82 -8.29
C ALA A 14 -1.17 15.67 -9.23
N THR A 15 -1.39 14.47 -9.78
CA THR A 15 -2.54 14.18 -10.63
C THR A 15 -3.84 14.28 -9.83
N MET A 16 -3.92 13.65 -8.65
CA MET A 16 -5.11 13.71 -7.80
C MET A 16 -5.46 15.14 -7.41
N THR A 17 -4.50 15.89 -6.88
CA THR A 17 -4.71 17.30 -6.49
C THR A 17 -5.13 18.18 -7.66
N THR A 18 -4.59 17.93 -8.85
CA THR A 18 -4.99 18.63 -10.09
C THR A 18 -6.42 18.28 -10.50
N VAL A 19 -6.79 17.00 -10.51
CA VAL A 19 -8.14 16.54 -10.87
C VAL A 19 -9.17 17.11 -9.90
N PHE A 20 -8.95 16.96 -8.59
CA PHE A 20 -9.87 17.49 -7.58
C PHE A 20 -9.94 19.02 -7.60
N GLY A 21 -8.80 19.70 -7.73
CA GLY A 21 -8.79 21.16 -7.85
C GLY A 21 -9.53 21.64 -9.11
N HIS A 22 -9.40 20.91 -10.23
CA HIS A 22 -10.15 21.19 -11.46
C HIS A 22 -11.66 20.98 -11.27
N PHE A 23 -12.08 19.93 -10.57
CA PHE A 23 -13.49 19.72 -10.20
C PHE A 23 -14.01 20.80 -9.23
N ALA A 24 -13.17 21.30 -8.33
CA ALA A 24 -13.49 22.41 -7.44
C ALA A 24 -13.54 23.79 -8.13
N GLY A 25 -13.35 23.85 -9.45
CA GLY A 25 -13.43 25.09 -10.24
C GLY A 25 -12.11 25.84 -10.38
N LEU A 26 -11.00 25.34 -9.83
CA LEU A 26 -9.68 25.95 -10.02
C LEU A 26 -9.16 25.68 -11.44
N ARG A 27 -8.44 26.67 -12.00
CA ARG A 27 -7.89 26.62 -13.36
C ARG A 27 -6.50 27.26 -13.41
N GLY A 28 -5.72 26.87 -14.43
CA GLY A 28 -4.45 27.50 -14.78
C GLY A 28 -3.43 27.54 -13.63
N ILE A 29 -2.77 28.69 -13.46
CA ILE A 29 -1.67 28.86 -12.50
C ILE A 29 -2.14 28.68 -11.05
N VAL A 30 -3.36 29.11 -10.71
CA VAL A 30 -3.91 28.97 -9.36
C VAL A 30 -4.05 27.49 -8.99
N LEU A 31 -4.50 26.65 -9.93
CA LEU A 31 -4.60 25.20 -9.73
C LEU A 31 -3.23 24.59 -9.44
N ILE A 32 -2.20 24.97 -10.21
CA ILE A 32 -0.84 24.44 -10.06
C ILE A 32 -0.26 24.81 -8.69
N LEU A 33 -0.41 26.07 -8.27
CA LEU A 33 0.12 26.55 -7.00
C LEU A 33 -0.60 25.90 -5.81
N VAL A 34 -1.93 25.84 -5.83
CA VAL A 34 -2.71 25.25 -4.73
C VAL A 34 -2.50 23.74 -4.67
N GLY A 35 -2.57 23.04 -5.80
CA GLY A 35 -2.34 21.59 -5.87
C GLY A 35 -0.91 21.21 -5.48
N GLY A 36 0.08 21.96 -5.97
CA GLY A 36 1.48 21.78 -5.61
C GLY A 36 1.76 22.04 -4.12
N PHE A 37 1.17 23.09 -3.54
CA PHE A 37 1.31 23.37 -2.11
C PHE A 37 0.70 22.28 -1.24
N ILE A 38 -0.51 21.82 -1.56
CA ILE A 38 -1.17 20.72 -0.86
C ILE A 38 -0.33 19.45 -1.00
N GLY A 39 0.10 19.10 -2.22
CA GLY A 39 0.95 17.94 -2.46
C GLY A 39 2.27 17.98 -1.67
N ALA A 40 2.92 19.14 -1.61
CA ALA A 40 4.13 19.35 -0.82
C ALA A 40 3.90 19.19 0.68
N CYS A 41 2.78 19.70 1.20
CA CYS A 41 2.39 19.51 2.60
C CYS A 41 2.24 18.02 2.92
N PHE A 42 1.56 17.26 2.06
CA PHE A 42 1.39 15.82 2.21
C PHE A 42 2.73 15.07 2.13
N ALA A 43 3.60 15.43 1.19
CA ALA A 43 4.92 14.80 1.03
C ALA A 43 5.83 14.98 2.25
N ILE A 44 5.66 16.04 3.04
CA ILE A 44 6.43 16.27 4.28
C ILE A 44 5.70 15.69 5.51
N ALA A 45 4.39 15.94 5.61
CA ALA A 45 3.61 15.55 6.78
C ALA A 45 3.49 14.02 6.91
N MET A 46 3.25 13.31 5.80
CA MET A 46 3.04 11.86 5.85
C MET A 46 4.25 11.11 6.42
N PRO A 47 5.49 11.28 5.89
CA PRO A 47 6.66 10.64 6.50
C PRO A 47 6.89 11.08 7.95
N ALA A 48 6.63 12.35 8.28
CA ALA A 48 6.84 12.88 9.62
C ALA A 48 5.95 12.20 10.67
N VAL A 49 4.67 11.95 10.36
CA VAL A 49 3.73 11.32 11.30
C VAL A 49 4.01 9.82 11.43
N ALA A 50 4.43 9.14 10.36
CA ALA A 50 4.83 7.72 10.42
C ALA A 50 6.17 7.48 11.13
N GLN A 51 7.07 8.46 11.15
CA GLN A 51 8.46 8.26 11.60
C GLN A 51 8.61 7.62 12.99
N PRO A 52 7.84 7.99 14.04
CA PRO A 52 7.94 7.35 15.35
C PRO A 52 7.66 5.85 15.32
N ILE A 53 6.84 5.38 14.37
CA ILE A 53 6.49 3.97 14.19
C ILE A 53 7.56 3.29 13.35
N ILE A 54 7.99 3.92 12.25
CA ILE A 54 9.05 3.39 11.37
C ILE A 54 10.37 3.19 12.15
N ARG A 55 10.73 4.11 13.04
CA ARG A 55 11.91 3.95 13.91
C ARG A 55 11.83 2.71 14.80
N LYS A 56 10.63 2.35 15.27
CA LYS A 56 10.43 1.15 16.10
C LYS A 56 10.51 -0.14 15.30
N ILE A 57 10.13 -0.11 14.03
CA ILE A 57 10.14 -1.28 13.14
C ILE A 57 11.55 -1.51 12.58
N THR A 58 12.16 -0.45 12.05
CA THR A 58 13.46 -0.52 11.36
C THR A 58 14.66 -0.46 12.31
N GLY A 59 14.47 -0.02 13.55
CA GLY A 59 15.55 0.18 14.53
C GLY A 59 16.51 1.33 14.18
N SER A 60 16.29 2.03 13.06
CA SER A 60 17.11 3.15 12.58
C SER A 60 16.25 4.40 12.34
N ASN A 61 16.90 5.56 12.26
CA ASN A 61 16.28 6.83 11.90
C ASN A 61 16.70 7.31 10.49
N ASP A 62 17.40 6.49 9.72
CA ASP A 62 17.95 6.87 8.42
C ASP A 62 16.89 6.92 7.32
N ILE A 63 15.83 6.12 7.46
CA ILE A 63 14.76 5.98 6.47
C ILE A 63 13.41 6.43 7.03
N ALA A 64 12.61 7.04 6.16
CA ALA A 64 11.24 7.46 6.44
C ALA A 64 10.31 6.91 5.36
N LEU A 65 9.06 6.60 5.73
CA LEU A 65 8.12 6.00 4.80
C LEU A 65 7.55 7.06 3.84
N GLY A 66 8.03 7.02 2.61
CA GLY A 66 7.56 7.87 1.52
C GLY A 66 6.35 7.29 0.79
N HIS A 67 5.21 7.19 1.49
CA HIS A 67 3.95 6.70 0.92
C HIS A 67 2.73 7.53 1.37
N PHE A 68 1.72 7.66 0.50
CA PHE A 68 0.54 8.50 0.78
C PHE A 68 -0.54 7.76 1.58
N CYS A 69 -0.51 6.44 1.66
CA CYS A 69 -1.41 5.64 2.52
C CYS A 69 -1.03 5.65 4.01
N THR A 70 -0.22 6.63 4.45
CA THR A 70 0.30 6.69 5.83
C THR A 70 -0.80 6.73 6.90
N ILE A 71 -1.96 7.33 6.63
CA ILE A 71 -3.08 7.34 7.59
C ILE A 71 -3.56 5.91 7.89
N GLY A 72 -3.62 5.04 6.87
CA GLY A 72 -3.97 3.62 7.05
C GLY A 72 -2.96 2.91 7.94
N TYR A 73 -1.67 3.09 7.68
CA TYR A 73 -0.61 2.49 8.51
C TYR A 73 -0.64 2.99 9.95
N LEU A 74 -0.97 4.27 10.18
CA LEU A 74 -1.13 4.81 11.53
C LEU A 74 -2.34 4.19 12.24
N PHE A 75 -3.44 3.99 11.53
CA PHE A 75 -4.62 3.33 12.06
C PHE A 75 -4.31 1.87 12.42
N GLU A 76 -3.72 1.11 11.50
CA GLU A 76 -3.28 -0.28 11.72
C GLU A 76 -2.32 -0.37 12.92
N ALA A 77 -1.32 0.51 12.99
CA ALA A 77 -0.40 0.56 14.11
C ALA A 77 -1.09 0.97 15.43
N GLY A 78 -2.13 1.80 15.36
CA GLY A 78 -2.98 2.15 16.51
C GLY A 78 -3.79 0.97 17.01
N VAL A 79 -4.43 0.23 16.11
CA VAL A 79 -5.17 -1.01 16.40
C VAL A 79 -4.21 -2.06 16.96
N ALA A 80 -3.04 -2.28 16.33
CA ALA A 80 -2.02 -3.19 16.84
C ALA A 80 -1.47 -2.75 18.21
N LYS A 81 -1.37 -1.45 18.49
CA LYS A 81 -0.98 -0.96 19.82
C LYS A 81 -2.06 -1.22 20.89
N LEU A 82 -3.34 -1.24 20.50
CA LEU A 82 -4.45 -1.47 21.42
C LEU A 82 -4.70 -2.95 21.69
N PHE A 83 -4.72 -3.78 20.64
CA PHE A 83 -5.09 -5.19 20.71
C PHE A 83 -3.90 -6.15 20.59
N GLY A 84 -2.74 -5.68 20.13
CA GLY A 84 -1.55 -6.52 19.95
C GLY A 84 -0.88 -6.88 21.28
N GLU A 85 -0.34 -8.09 21.32
CA GLU A 85 0.49 -8.58 22.42
C GLU A 85 1.80 -7.75 22.50
N LYS A 86 2.22 -7.39 23.72
CA LYS A 86 3.36 -6.50 23.98
C LYS A 86 4.46 -7.22 24.76
N GLY A 87 5.69 -6.72 24.66
CA GLY A 87 6.84 -7.24 25.41
C GLY A 87 7.23 -8.64 24.92
N GLU A 88 7.50 -9.55 25.85
CA GLU A 88 7.96 -10.92 25.55
C GLU A 88 6.88 -11.78 24.85
N ASN A 89 5.61 -11.39 24.92
CA ASN A 89 4.52 -12.06 24.22
C ASN A 89 4.29 -11.52 22.80
N LYS A 90 5.13 -10.60 22.29
CA LYS A 90 4.96 -10.04 20.95
C LYS A 90 5.19 -11.13 19.89
N LYS A 91 4.11 -11.71 19.37
CA LYS A 91 4.18 -12.63 18.23
C LYS A 91 4.21 -11.82 16.93
N SER A 92 5.40 -11.71 16.32
CA SER A 92 5.52 -11.19 14.95
C SER A 92 5.22 -12.31 13.95
N ILE A 93 4.46 -12.02 12.90
CA ILE A 93 4.22 -12.97 11.81
C ILE A 93 5.52 -13.39 11.12
N GLU A 94 6.51 -12.50 11.10
CA GLU A 94 7.84 -12.72 10.51
C GLU A 94 8.69 -13.72 11.31
N GLU A 95 8.35 -13.98 12.58
CA GLU A 95 9.11 -14.85 13.48
C GLU A 95 8.41 -16.20 13.75
N ILE A 96 7.23 -16.42 13.15
CA ILE A 96 6.49 -17.67 13.34
C ILE A 96 7.20 -18.82 12.62
N LYS A 97 7.65 -19.80 13.41
CA LYS A 97 8.16 -21.07 12.88
C LYS A 97 6.99 -21.94 12.44
N LEU A 98 6.78 -22.02 11.14
CA LEU A 98 5.79 -22.89 10.53
C LEU A 98 6.32 -24.35 10.50
N PRO A 99 5.46 -25.37 10.54
CA PRO A 99 5.89 -26.75 10.38
C PRO A 99 6.45 -26.96 8.96
N THR A 100 7.29 -27.98 8.76
CA THR A 100 8.06 -28.21 7.52
C THR A 100 7.22 -28.18 6.23
N HIS A 101 5.95 -28.60 6.27
CA HIS A 101 5.05 -28.54 5.11
C HIS A 101 4.60 -27.13 4.71
N PHE A 102 4.65 -26.16 5.63
CA PHE A 102 4.27 -24.76 5.42
C PHE A 102 5.47 -23.81 5.41
N GLU A 103 6.70 -24.33 5.50
CA GLU A 103 7.93 -23.52 5.51
C GLU A 103 8.07 -22.67 4.24
N PHE A 104 7.54 -23.15 3.11
CA PHE A 104 7.53 -22.40 1.86
C PHE A 104 6.74 -21.07 1.94
N LEU A 105 5.80 -20.93 2.89
CA LEU A 105 5.07 -19.67 3.13
C LEU A 105 5.95 -18.59 3.78
N GLN A 106 7.16 -18.94 4.25
CA GLN A 106 8.14 -17.97 4.73
C GLN A 106 8.86 -17.27 3.57
N ASP A 107 8.83 -17.84 2.36
CA ASP A 107 9.23 -17.11 1.16
C ASP A 107 8.10 -16.14 0.75
N THR A 108 8.44 -14.86 0.65
CA THR A 108 7.46 -13.80 0.37
C THR A 108 6.79 -14.00 -0.99
N TYR A 109 7.50 -14.46 -2.02
CA TYR A 109 6.93 -14.66 -3.35
C TYR A 109 5.96 -15.85 -3.36
N LEU A 110 6.34 -16.96 -2.74
CA LEU A 110 5.46 -18.12 -2.63
C LEU A 110 4.22 -17.83 -1.77
N SER A 111 4.39 -17.09 -0.67
CA SER A 111 3.28 -16.67 0.18
C SER A 111 2.26 -15.79 -0.58
N VAL A 112 2.75 -14.82 -1.35
CA VAL A 112 1.91 -13.97 -2.20
C VAL A 112 1.17 -14.81 -3.24
N MET A 113 1.85 -15.75 -3.90
CA MET A 113 1.21 -16.65 -4.88
C MET A 113 0.06 -17.45 -4.26
N VAL A 114 0.25 -18.01 -3.06
CA VAL A 114 -0.78 -18.80 -2.36
C VAL A 114 -2.03 -17.99 -2.05
N VAL A 115 -1.91 -16.68 -1.83
CA VAL A 115 -3.05 -15.81 -1.57
C VAL A 115 -3.68 -15.31 -2.87
N MET A 116 -2.86 -14.85 -3.81
CA MET A 116 -3.33 -14.17 -5.03
C MET A 116 -3.96 -15.14 -6.03
N VAL A 117 -3.39 -16.34 -6.22
CA VAL A 117 -3.92 -17.30 -7.21
C VAL A 117 -5.35 -17.75 -6.87
N PRO A 118 -5.67 -18.21 -5.64
CA PRO A 118 -7.05 -18.54 -5.29
C PRO A 118 -7.97 -17.32 -5.34
N LEU A 119 -7.49 -16.14 -4.91
CA LEU A 119 -8.27 -14.90 -4.97
C LEU A 119 -8.70 -14.62 -6.41
N TYR A 120 -7.78 -14.62 -7.37
CA TYR A 120 -8.09 -14.33 -8.76
C TYR A 120 -8.97 -15.42 -9.39
N ILE A 121 -8.64 -16.71 -9.21
CA ILE A 121 -9.46 -17.82 -9.72
C ILE A 121 -10.89 -17.72 -9.19
N ILE A 122 -11.08 -17.52 -7.89
CA ILE A 122 -12.43 -17.39 -7.30
C ILE A 122 -13.15 -16.19 -7.91
N THR A 123 -12.51 -15.02 -7.98
CA THR A 123 -13.15 -13.82 -8.54
C THR A 123 -13.59 -14.01 -9.98
N VAL A 124 -12.78 -14.68 -10.80
CA VAL A 124 -13.07 -14.94 -12.21
C VAL A 124 -14.17 -16.00 -12.38
N LEU A 125 -14.18 -17.04 -11.55
CA LEU A 125 -15.27 -18.02 -11.52
C LEU A 125 -16.61 -17.37 -11.15
N PHE A 126 -16.61 -16.40 -10.22
CA PHE A 126 -17.79 -15.62 -9.87
C PHE A 126 -18.22 -14.62 -10.95
N ALA A 127 -17.26 -13.96 -11.62
CA ALA A 127 -17.55 -13.06 -12.73
C ALA A 127 -18.13 -13.80 -13.94
N GLY A 128 -17.78 -15.08 -14.10
CA GLY A 128 -18.28 -15.97 -15.13
C GLY A 128 -17.51 -15.85 -16.46
N GLU A 129 -17.53 -16.94 -17.22
CA GLU A 129 -16.83 -17.05 -18.51
C GLU A 129 -17.18 -15.95 -19.53
N PRO A 130 -18.44 -15.51 -19.71
CA PRO A 130 -18.76 -14.52 -20.73
C PRO A 130 -18.07 -13.18 -20.50
N PHE A 131 -17.96 -12.75 -19.25
CA PHE A 131 -17.30 -11.49 -18.89
C PHE A 131 -15.77 -11.64 -18.85
N ALA A 132 -15.28 -12.75 -18.28
CA ALA A 132 -13.85 -12.98 -18.15
C ALA A 132 -13.16 -13.20 -19.52
N SER A 133 -13.85 -13.82 -20.48
CA SER A 133 -13.31 -14.06 -21.83
C SER A 133 -13.18 -12.79 -22.66
N GLU A 134 -13.97 -11.76 -22.38
CA GLU A 134 -13.80 -10.43 -22.99
C GLU A 134 -12.47 -9.78 -22.57
N LEU A 135 -12.04 -10.05 -21.33
CA LEU A 135 -10.78 -9.55 -20.77
C LEU A 135 -9.57 -10.43 -21.14
N SER A 136 -9.75 -11.75 -21.20
CA SER A 136 -8.67 -12.71 -21.46
C SER A 136 -8.32 -12.88 -22.95
N GLY A 137 -9.18 -12.40 -23.86
CA GLY A 137 -8.98 -12.51 -25.30
C GLY A 137 -8.84 -13.97 -25.75
N ASP A 138 -7.75 -14.30 -26.45
CA ASP A 138 -7.48 -15.66 -26.93
C ASP A 138 -6.98 -16.62 -25.83
N GLN A 139 -6.70 -16.11 -24.62
CA GLN A 139 -6.27 -16.95 -23.50
C GLN A 139 -7.46 -17.53 -22.74
N ASN A 140 -7.29 -18.74 -22.21
CA ASN A 140 -8.27 -19.34 -21.31
C ASN A 140 -8.47 -18.43 -20.08
N TYR A 141 -9.72 -18.09 -19.79
CA TYR A 141 -10.08 -17.11 -18.77
C TYR A 141 -9.63 -17.49 -17.35
N ILE A 142 -9.50 -18.78 -17.03
CA ILE A 142 -8.99 -19.27 -15.74
C ILE A 142 -7.46 -19.17 -15.68
N MET A 143 -6.77 -19.43 -16.80
CA MET A 143 -5.30 -19.31 -16.88
C MET A 143 -4.83 -17.86 -16.93
N PHE A 144 -5.70 -16.96 -17.39
CA PHE A 144 -5.48 -15.52 -17.39
C PHE A 144 -5.61 -14.90 -15.98
N ALA A 145 -6.39 -15.55 -15.10
CA ALA A 145 -6.59 -15.17 -13.71
C ALA A 145 -5.38 -15.54 -12.85
#